data_AF-A0A538G2I5-F1
#
_entry.id   AF-A0A538G2I5-F1
#
_cell.length_a   1.000
_cell.length_b   1.000
_cell.length_c   1.000
_cell.angle_alpha   90.00
_cell.angle_beta   90.00
_cell.angle_gamma   90.00
#
_symmetry.space_group_name_H-M   'P 1'
#
loop_
_entity.id
_entity.type
_entity.pdbx_description
1 polymer ?
#
loop_
_entity_poly.entity_id
_entity_poly.type
_entity_poly.pdbx_seq_one_letter_code
_entity_poly.pdbx_strand_id
1 'polypeptide(L)'
;MLADVSQRYSDLVTTVFSSTIAAKAWLATAVIVLALVQVTTAARMWGRLSFLPVRGPVVAGVHRWSGRSAFVISLPVFFHCVTILGFQTPDARIATHSIAGTFLYGVFAAKILILRDRELPGWVLPVAGATLASLLGVLWLTSAFWYFTNVRFGF
;
A
#
# COMPACT_ATOMS: atom_id res chain seq x y z
N MET A 1 14.71 0.75 -24.28
CA MET A 1 14.41 -0.34 -23.32
C MET A 1 13.25 0.02 -22.38
N LEU A 2 13.33 1.10 -21.58
CA LEU A 2 12.23 1.48 -20.66
C LEU A 2 10.89 1.81 -21.37
N ALA A 3 10.94 2.44 -22.55
CA ALA A 3 9.74 2.74 -23.34
C ALA A 3 8.99 1.47 -23.79
N ASP A 4 9.72 0.45 -24.25
CA ASP A 4 9.15 -0.86 -24.64
C ASP A 4 8.51 -1.58 -23.44
N VAL A 5 9.15 -1.53 -22.26
CA VAL A 5 8.58 -2.10 -21.02
C VAL A 5 7.30 -1.38 -20.61
N SER A 6 7.30 -0.04 -20.63
CA SER A 6 6.12 0.76 -20.29
C SER A 6 4.94 0.51 -21.22
N GLN A 7 5.22 0.34 -22.53
CA GLN A 7 4.21 0.06 -23.53
C GLN A 7 3.61 -1.33 -23.34
N ARG A 8 4.44 -2.39 -23.28
CA ARG A 8 3.96 -3.76 -23.01
C ARG A 8 3.20 -3.87 -21.70
N TYR A 9 3.66 -3.19 -20.66
CA TYR A 9 2.98 -3.15 -19.38
C TYR A 9 1.60 -2.48 -19.49
N SER A 10 1.52 -1.35 -20.21
CA SER A 10 0.25 -0.65 -20.43
C SER A 10 -0.73 -1.54 -21.20
N ASP A 11 -0.27 -2.21 -22.27
CA ASP A 11 -1.08 -3.13 -23.07
C ASP A 11 -1.63 -4.29 -22.22
N LEU A 12 -0.79 -4.91 -21.38
CA LEU A 12 -1.20 -5.98 -20.48
C LEU A 12 -2.26 -5.51 -19.47
N VAL A 13 -2.02 -4.35 -18.84
CA VAL A 13 -2.94 -3.80 -17.83
C VAL A 13 -4.29 -3.45 -18.46
N THR A 14 -4.33 -2.93 -19.68
CA THR A 14 -5.57 -2.54 -20.35
C THR A 14 -6.39 -3.72 -20.91
N THR A 15 -5.85 -4.94 -20.91
CA THR A 15 -6.67 -6.15 -21.18
C THR A 15 -7.68 -6.45 -20.06
N VAL A 16 -7.41 -5.98 -18.83
CA VAL A 16 -8.25 -6.23 -17.65
C VAL A 16 -8.92 -4.96 -17.14
N PHE A 17 -8.24 -3.81 -17.24
CA PHE A 17 -8.72 -2.53 -16.73
C PHE A 17 -9.02 -1.56 -17.88
N SER A 18 -9.99 -0.67 -17.68
CA SER A 18 -10.34 0.36 -18.67
C SER A 18 -9.21 1.35 -18.98
N SER A 19 -8.27 1.52 -18.05
CA SER A 19 -7.09 2.36 -18.22
C SER A 19 -6.02 2.01 -17.18
N THR A 20 -4.77 2.41 -17.44
CA THR A 20 -3.65 2.28 -16.50
C THR A 20 -3.89 3.06 -15.20
N ILE A 21 -4.57 4.21 -15.26
CA ILE A 21 -4.91 5.00 -14.07
C ILE A 21 -6.02 4.33 -13.24
N ALA A 22 -7.03 3.73 -13.90
CA ALA A 22 -8.05 2.94 -13.21
C ALA A 22 -7.44 1.72 -12.53
N ALA A 23 -6.52 1.01 -13.20
CA ALA A 23 -5.78 -0.10 -12.62
C ALA A 23 -5.02 0.33 -11.35
N LYS A 24 -4.26 1.44 -11.42
CA LYS A 24 -3.57 2.01 -10.25
C LYS A 24 -4.55 2.27 -9.09
N ALA A 25 -5.71 2.88 -9.36
CA ALA A 25 -6.69 3.21 -8.33
C ALA A 25 -7.29 1.97 -7.67
N TRP A 26 -7.66 0.95 -8.45
CA TRP A 26 -8.19 -0.32 -7.93
C TRP A 26 -7.16 -1.13 -7.16
N LEU A 27 -5.93 -1.25 -7.68
CA LEU A 27 -4.84 -1.94 -6.98
C LEU A 27 -4.47 -1.24 -5.67
N ALA A 28 -4.39 0.10 -5.66
CA ALA A 28 -4.18 0.87 -4.43
C ALA A 28 -5.32 0.65 -3.42
N THR A 29 -6.55 0.48 -3.90
CA THR A 29 -7.71 0.16 -3.05
C THR A 29 -7.61 -1.24 -2.45
N ALA A 30 -7.17 -2.24 -3.23
CA ALA A 30 -6.88 -3.56 -2.69
C ALA A 30 -5.78 -3.49 -1.60
N VAL A 31 -4.74 -2.68 -1.80
CA VAL A 31 -3.67 -2.48 -0.81
C VAL A 31 -4.20 -1.87 0.49
N ILE A 32 -5.07 -0.83 0.45
CA ILE A 32 -5.60 -0.25 1.69
C ILE A 32 -6.53 -1.23 2.43
N VAL A 33 -7.31 -2.04 1.70
CA VAL A 33 -8.13 -3.10 2.31
C VAL A 33 -7.25 -4.13 3.03
N LEU A 34 -6.16 -4.56 2.39
CA LEU A 34 -5.19 -5.46 3.03
C LEU A 34 -4.47 -4.80 4.21
N ALA A 35 -4.21 -3.49 4.16
CA ALA A 35 -3.65 -2.74 5.28
C ALA A 35 -4.62 -2.67 6.48
N LEU A 36 -5.93 -2.57 6.24
CA LEU A 36 -6.92 -2.70 7.31
C LEU A 36 -6.86 -4.09 7.95
N VAL A 37 -6.75 -5.15 7.13
CA VAL A 37 -6.52 -6.52 7.63
C VAL A 37 -5.23 -6.60 8.47
N GLN A 38 -4.15 -5.95 8.04
CA GLN A 38 -2.90 -5.86 8.81
C GLN A 38 -3.12 -5.23 10.18
N VAL A 39 -3.78 -4.08 10.25
CA VAL A 39 -4.04 -3.35 11.49
C VAL A 39 -4.93 -4.16 12.43
N THR A 40 -6.03 -4.74 11.91
CA THR A 40 -6.95 -5.56 12.71
C THR A 40 -6.26 -6.81 13.25
N THR A 41 -5.49 -7.52 12.42
CA THR A 41 -4.76 -8.71 12.87
C THR A 41 -3.63 -8.38 13.84
N ALA A 42 -2.92 -7.26 13.65
CA ALA A 42 -1.91 -6.79 14.60
C ALA A 42 -2.52 -6.41 15.95
N ALA A 43 -3.58 -5.59 15.95
CA ALA A 43 -4.31 -5.22 17.16
C ALA A 43 -4.86 -6.47 17.88
N ARG A 44 -5.27 -7.49 17.12
CA ARG A 44 -5.68 -8.78 17.67
C ARG A 44 -4.52 -9.54 18.34
N MET A 45 -3.35 -9.57 17.71
CA MET A 45 -2.14 -10.24 18.23
C MET A 45 -1.60 -9.55 19.49
N TRP A 46 -1.71 -8.23 19.57
CA TRP A 46 -1.34 -7.43 20.75
C TRP A 46 -2.42 -7.38 21.84
N GLY A 47 -3.48 -8.18 21.73
CA GLY A 47 -4.53 -8.28 22.75
C GLY A 47 -5.51 -7.09 22.80
N ARG A 48 -5.41 -6.12 21.89
CA ARG A 48 -6.30 -4.95 21.83
C ARG A 48 -7.69 -5.26 21.28
N LEU A 49 -7.83 -6.30 20.44
CA LEU A 49 -9.10 -6.77 19.89
C LEU A 49 -9.42 -8.22 20.33
N SER A 50 -9.37 -8.49 21.64
CA SER A 50 -9.53 -9.84 22.19
C SER A 50 -10.89 -10.50 21.89
N PHE A 51 -11.93 -9.70 21.58
CA PHE A 51 -13.27 -10.13 21.21
C PHE A 51 -13.35 -10.85 19.86
N LEU A 52 -12.37 -10.69 18.96
CA LEU A 52 -12.35 -11.44 17.72
C LEU A 52 -11.97 -12.91 17.99
N PRO A 53 -12.71 -13.89 17.42
CA PRO A 53 -12.56 -15.30 17.71
C PRO A 53 -11.27 -15.91 17.13
N VAL A 54 -10.71 -15.33 16.07
CA VAL A 54 -9.48 -15.82 15.41
C VAL A 54 -8.25 -15.55 16.29
N ARG A 55 -7.49 -16.60 16.60
CA ARG A 55 -6.36 -16.58 17.55
C ARG A 55 -5.17 -17.39 17.05
N GLY A 56 -4.05 -17.25 17.76
CA GLY A 56 -2.89 -18.14 17.64
C GLY A 56 -2.26 -18.16 16.24
N PRO A 57 -1.89 -19.34 15.72
CA PRO A 57 -1.21 -19.46 14.42
C PRO A 57 -2.02 -18.91 13.24
N VAL A 58 -3.35 -18.94 13.31
CA VAL A 58 -4.24 -18.50 12.22
C VAL A 58 -4.15 -17.00 12.01
N VAL A 59 -4.35 -16.20 13.08
CA VAL A 59 -4.26 -14.72 12.97
C VAL A 59 -2.87 -14.29 12.52
N ALA A 60 -1.82 -14.98 12.99
CA ALA A 60 -0.44 -14.72 12.57
C ALA A 60 -0.20 -15.11 11.10
N GLY A 61 -0.82 -16.19 10.62
CA GLY A 61 -0.81 -16.59 9.21
C GLY A 61 -1.48 -15.56 8.31
N VAL A 62 -2.68 -15.12 8.67
CA VAL A 62 -3.41 -14.06 7.96
C VAL A 62 -2.60 -12.78 7.93
N HIS A 63 -2.03 -12.36 9.05
CA HIS A 63 -1.16 -11.17 9.12
C HIS A 63 0.05 -11.29 8.18
N ARG A 64 0.74 -12.43 8.15
CA ARG A 64 1.92 -12.58 7.26
C ARG A 64 1.54 -12.58 5.79
N TRP A 65 0.53 -13.36 5.41
CA TRP A 65 0.16 -13.51 4.00
C TRP A 65 -0.50 -12.27 3.42
N SER A 66 -1.43 -11.63 4.14
CA SER A 66 -2.01 -10.37 3.67
C SER A 66 -0.96 -9.26 3.55
N GLY A 67 0.06 -9.23 4.41
CA GLY A 67 1.17 -8.28 4.32
C GLY A 67 2.06 -8.51 3.10
N ARG A 68 2.35 -9.78 2.77
CA ARG A 68 3.07 -10.16 1.54
C ARG A 68 2.27 -9.79 0.29
N SER A 69 0.98 -10.10 0.27
CA SER A 69 0.10 -9.73 -0.83
C SER A 69 0.02 -8.22 -1.00
N ALA A 70 -0.12 -7.46 0.09
CA ALA A 70 -0.14 -5.99 0.04
C ALA A 70 1.14 -5.43 -0.59
N PHE A 71 2.30 -5.96 -0.20
CA PHE A 71 3.59 -5.57 -0.77
C PHE A 71 3.69 -5.89 -2.26
N VAL A 72 3.32 -7.11 -2.68
CA VAL A 72 3.38 -7.51 -4.10
C VAL A 72 2.43 -6.67 -4.94
N ILE A 73 1.21 -6.44 -4.47
CA ILE A 73 0.20 -5.62 -5.16
C ILE A 73 0.61 -4.14 -5.19
N SER A 74 1.37 -3.64 -4.20
CA SER A 74 1.86 -2.26 -4.23
C SER A 74 2.98 -2.01 -5.24
N LEU A 75 3.67 -3.05 -5.74
CA LEU A 75 4.73 -2.91 -6.73
C LEU A 75 4.24 -2.31 -8.07
N PRO A 76 3.21 -2.84 -8.74
CA PRO A 76 2.69 -2.21 -9.96
C PRO A 76 2.15 -0.80 -9.70
N VAL A 77 1.50 -0.55 -8.55
CA VAL A 77 1.05 0.79 -8.15
C VAL A 77 2.23 1.76 -8.09
N PHE A 78 3.31 1.37 -7.41
CA PHE A 78 4.53 2.16 -7.31
C PHE A 78 5.17 2.41 -8.67
N PHE A 79 5.25 1.39 -9.53
CA PHE A 79 5.74 1.54 -10.89
C PHE A 79 4.95 2.61 -11.64
N HIS A 80 3.60 2.54 -11.64
CA HIS A 80 2.76 3.58 -12.24
C HIS A 80 3.03 4.98 -11.68
N CYS A 81 3.25 5.10 -10.36
CA CYS A 81 3.54 6.39 -9.73
C CYS A 81 4.86 6.99 -10.21
N VAL A 82 5.92 6.18 -10.28
CA VAL A 82 7.28 6.67 -10.54
C VAL A 82 7.55 6.86 -12.04
N THR A 83 7.04 5.99 -12.90
CA THR A 83 7.44 5.97 -14.32
C THR A 83 6.40 6.59 -15.24
N ILE A 84 5.12 6.27 -15.06
CA ILE A 84 4.06 6.66 -16.01
C ILE A 84 3.49 8.03 -15.66
N LEU A 85 3.19 8.27 -14.38
CA LEU A 85 2.65 9.55 -13.93
C LEU A 85 3.78 10.53 -13.63
N GLY A 86 4.79 10.09 -12.88
CA GLY A 86 5.91 10.94 -12.47
C GLY A 86 5.48 12.10 -11.58
N PHE A 87 6.43 12.97 -11.24
CA PHE A 87 6.14 14.24 -10.58
C PHE A 87 5.73 15.27 -11.61
N GLN A 88 4.48 15.72 -11.56
CA GLN A 88 3.94 16.74 -12.48
C GLN A 88 3.41 17.91 -11.64
N THR A 89 3.65 19.14 -12.09
CA THR A 89 3.15 20.42 -11.54
C THR A 89 2.81 20.40 -10.04
N PRO A 90 3.71 20.87 -9.15
CA PRO A 90 3.53 20.72 -7.71
C PRO A 90 2.26 21.42 -7.22
N ASP A 91 1.24 20.62 -6.93
CA ASP A 91 0.18 20.96 -6.00
C ASP A 91 0.40 20.21 -4.67
N ALA A 92 -0.31 20.62 -3.62
CA ALA A 92 -0.15 20.03 -2.29
C ALA A 92 -0.46 18.51 -2.27
N ARG A 93 -1.40 18.03 -3.10
CA ARG A 93 -1.77 16.61 -3.17
C ARG A 93 -0.63 15.80 -3.78
N ILE A 94 -0.09 16.25 -4.91
CA ILE A 94 1.02 15.59 -5.61
C ILE A 94 2.27 15.60 -4.74
N ALA A 95 2.61 16.73 -4.13
CA ALA A 95 3.74 16.81 -3.19
C ALA A 95 3.59 15.83 -2.02
N THR A 96 2.41 15.80 -1.40
CA THR A 96 2.11 14.85 -0.31
C THR A 96 2.24 13.40 -0.78
N HIS A 97 1.70 13.06 -1.95
CA HIS A 97 1.75 11.72 -2.51
C HIS A 97 3.19 11.28 -2.79
N SER A 98 3.99 12.14 -3.42
CA SER A 98 5.39 11.84 -3.75
C SER A 98 6.25 11.66 -2.51
N ILE A 99 6.11 12.55 -1.51
CA ILE A 99 6.84 12.43 -0.24
C ILE A 99 6.44 11.14 0.48
N ALA A 100 5.14 10.89 0.67
CA ALA A 100 4.65 9.68 1.33
C ALA A 100 5.10 8.40 0.60
N GLY A 101 5.10 8.42 -0.73
CA GLY A 101 5.52 7.30 -1.58
C GLY A 101 7.00 6.97 -1.41
N THR A 102 7.86 7.99 -1.34
CA THR A 102 9.29 7.82 -1.06
C THR A 102 9.53 7.19 0.31
N PHE A 103 8.81 7.65 1.34
CA PHE A 103 8.96 7.10 2.69
C PHE A 103 8.42 5.67 2.83
N LEU A 104 7.36 5.29 2.10
CA LEU A 104 6.68 4.00 2.26
C LEU A 104 7.65 2.80 2.22
N TYR A 105 8.46 2.70 1.16
CA TYR A 105 9.38 1.57 0.99
C TYR A 105 10.55 1.63 1.98
N GLY A 106 10.97 2.83 2.40
CA GLY A 106 11.96 3.02 3.45
C GLY A 106 11.47 2.48 4.81
N VAL A 107 10.23 2.84 5.19
CA VAL A 107 9.61 2.32 6.43
C VAL A 107 9.36 0.81 6.31
N PHE A 108 9.03 0.30 5.11
CA PHE A 108 8.87 -1.14 4.90
C PHE A 108 10.19 -1.87 5.13
N ALA A 109 11.28 -1.38 4.52
CA ALA A 109 12.62 -1.92 4.74
C ALA A 109 13.01 -1.86 6.22
N ALA A 110 12.79 -0.73 6.89
CA ALA A 110 13.03 -0.58 8.32
C ALA A 110 12.25 -1.61 9.15
N LYS A 111 10.97 -1.84 8.85
CA LYS A 111 10.16 -2.88 9.51
C LYS A 111 10.78 -4.27 9.35
N ILE A 112 11.33 -4.61 8.19
CA ILE A 112 12.01 -5.90 7.97
C ILE A 112 13.27 -6.02 8.83
N LEU A 113 14.04 -4.93 8.98
CA LEU A 113 15.20 -4.89 9.86
C LEU A 113 14.79 -5.03 11.33
N ILE A 114 13.78 -4.28 11.76
CA ILE A 114 13.21 -4.36 13.13
C ILE A 114 12.75 -5.78 13.45
N LEU A 115 12.16 -6.50 12.50
CA LEU A 115 11.74 -7.90 12.71
C LEU A 115 12.90 -8.89 12.91
N ARG A 116 14.11 -8.53 12.46
CA ARG A 116 15.31 -9.36 12.61
C ARG A 116 16.07 -9.07 13.90
N ASP A 117 15.90 -7.87 14.44
CA ASP A 117 16.54 -7.43 15.67
C ASP A 117 15.67 -7.80 16.90
N ARG A 118 16.22 -8.65 17.77
CA ARG A 118 15.53 -9.12 18.98
C ARG A 118 15.78 -8.24 20.20
N GLU A 119 16.70 -7.27 20.10
CA GLU A 119 17.09 -6.39 21.21
C GLU A 119 16.24 -5.11 21.26
N LEU A 120 15.50 -4.82 20.18
CA LEU A 120 14.64 -3.64 20.12
C LEU A 120 13.45 -3.74 21.09
N PRO A 121 13.00 -2.61 21.67
CA PRO A 121 11.80 -2.56 22.49
C PRO A 121 10.56 -3.06 21.73
N GLY A 122 9.71 -3.84 22.40
CA GLY A 122 8.52 -4.44 21.79
C GLY A 122 7.48 -3.46 21.22
N TRP A 123 7.56 -2.17 21.55
CA TRP A 123 6.70 -1.11 20.99
C TRP A 123 7.16 -0.62 19.60
N VAL A 124 8.41 -0.87 19.22
CA VAL A 124 8.97 -0.38 17.94
C VAL A 124 8.24 -1.02 16.75
N LEU A 125 7.94 -2.32 16.85
CA LEU A 125 7.24 -3.07 15.81
C LEU A 125 5.83 -2.53 15.51
N PRO A 126 4.93 -2.31 16.50
CA PRO A 126 3.62 -1.72 16.23
C PRO A 126 3.71 -0.28 15.74
N VAL A 127 4.70 0.52 16.17
CA VAL A 127 4.92 1.86 15.61
C VAL A 127 5.30 1.80 14.13
N ALA A 128 6.28 0.96 13.75
CA ALA A 128 6.63 0.79 12.34
C ALA A 128 5.45 0.28 11.50
N GLY A 129 4.66 -0.65 12.04
CA GLY A 129 3.43 -1.14 11.40
C GLY A 129 2.36 -0.07 11.23
N ALA A 130 2.13 0.75 12.26
CA ALA A 130 1.17 1.85 12.21
C ALA A 130 1.62 2.94 11.23
N THR A 131 2.91 3.30 11.23
CA THR A 131 3.47 4.24 10.25
C THR A 131 3.26 3.77 8.82
N LEU A 132 3.50 2.48 8.53
CA LEU A 132 3.20 1.92 7.21
C LEU A 132 1.72 2.03 6.83
N ALA A 133 0.82 1.66 7.75
CA ALA A 133 -0.62 1.74 7.51
C ALA A 133 -1.06 3.20 7.25
N SER A 134 -0.54 4.15 8.01
CA SER A 134 -0.80 5.58 7.83
C SER A 134 -0.29 6.09 6.47
N LEU A 135 0.93 5.71 6.07
CA LEU A 135 1.49 6.08 4.76
C LEU A 135 0.64 5.51 3.61
N LEU A 136 0.20 4.26 3.70
CA LEU A 136 -0.72 3.67 2.74
C LEU A 136 -2.06 4.41 2.71
N GLY A 137 -2.59 4.83 3.86
CA GLY A 137 -3.79 5.65 3.96
C GLY A 137 -3.64 6.99 3.26
N VAL A 138 -2.56 7.73 3.53
CA VAL A 138 -2.25 9.01 2.88
C VAL A 138 -2.10 8.82 1.37
N LEU A 139 -1.38 7.79 0.93
CA LEU A 139 -1.21 7.48 -0.48
C LEU A 139 -2.54 7.17 -1.16
N TRP A 140 -3.41 6.39 -0.52
CA TRP A 140 -4.73 6.05 -1.04
C TRP A 140 -5.63 7.29 -1.13
N LEU A 141 -5.67 8.12 -0.07
CA LEU A 141 -6.44 9.37 -0.03
C LEU A 141 -6.04 10.35 -1.14
N THR A 142 -4.73 10.50 -1.35
CA THR A 142 -4.16 11.41 -2.36
C THR A 142 -4.15 10.83 -3.78
N SER A 143 -4.57 9.56 -3.97
CA SER A 143 -4.61 8.92 -5.28
C SER A 143 -5.97 8.29 -5.59
N ALA A 144 -6.20 7.03 -5.20
CA ALA A 144 -7.39 6.26 -5.54
C ALA A 144 -8.68 6.93 -5.06
N PHE A 145 -8.73 7.38 -3.80
CA PHE A 145 -9.90 8.08 -3.29
C PHE A 145 -10.18 9.36 -4.05
N TRP A 146 -9.14 10.17 -4.28
CA TRP A 146 -9.24 11.38 -5.09
C TRP A 146 -9.74 11.07 -6.51
N TYR A 147 -9.21 10.01 -7.15
CA TYR A 147 -9.61 9.56 -8.48
C TYR A 147 -11.10 9.20 -8.52
N PHE A 148 -11.59 8.36 -7.60
CA PHE A 148 -12.99 7.94 -7.58
C PHE A 148 -13.98 9.06 -7.26
N THR A 149 -13.53 10.14 -6.61
CA THR A 149 -14.40 11.27 -6.21
C THR A 149 -14.35 12.45 -7.17
N ASN A 150 -13.30 12.57 -7.99
CA ASN A 150 -13.11 13.73 -8.88
C ASN A 150 -13.16 13.39 -10.37
N VAL A 151 -12.87 12.14 -10.75
CA VAL A 151 -12.97 11.70 -12.14
C VAL A 151 -14.41 11.27 -12.40
N ARG A 152 -15.08 11.97 -13.32
CA ARG A 152 -16.41 11.57 -13.78
C ARG A 152 -16.26 10.35 -14.69
N PHE A 153 -16.89 9.25 -14.30
CA PHE A 153 -17.11 8.12 -15.17
C PHE A 153 -18.32 8.44 -16.03
N GLY A 154 -18.14 8.47 -17.36
CA GLY A 154 -19.22 8.74 -18.29
C GLY A 154 -20.26 7.63 -18.24
N PHE A 155 -21.37 7.90 -17.58
CA PHE A 155 -22.67 7.27 -17.80
C PHE A 155 -23.71 8.40 -17.85
#